data_AF-A0A969UL04-F1
#
_entry.id   AF-A0A969UL04-F1
#
_cell.length_a   1.000
_cell.length_b   1.000
_cell.length_c   1.000
_cell.angle_alpha   90.00
_cell.angle_beta   90.00
_cell.angle_gamma   90.00
#
_symmetry.space_group_name_H-M   'P 1'
#
loop_
_entity.id
_entity.type
_entity.pdbx_description
1 polymer ?
#
loop_
_entity_poly.entity_id
_entity_poly.type
_entity_poly.pdbx_seq_one_letter_code
_entity_poly.pdbx_strand_id
1 'polypeptide(L)'
;LTKRYETFWRGSLEAAIAHFTTTEPRGEFTLVVAGYVPEVVELSETDVREALLVLLREGMPRSQASRQVAKTLNLSRRDVYQLALELPDE
;
A
#
# COMPACT_ATOMS: atom_id res chain seq x y z
N LEU A 1 -27.38 21.80 -11.57
CA LEU A 1 -26.17 22.37 -12.19
C LEU A 1 -26.62 23.52 -13.09
N THR A 2 -26.40 24.77 -12.67
CA THR A 2 -27.14 25.94 -13.19
C THR A 2 -26.26 27.15 -13.51
N LYS A 3 -24.92 27.00 -13.53
CA LYS A 3 -24.01 28.11 -13.85
C LYS A 3 -23.43 27.97 -15.26
N ARG A 4 -23.51 29.04 -16.03
CA ARG A 4 -23.05 29.15 -17.43
C ARG A 4 -21.55 28.84 -17.64
N TYR A 5 -20.75 28.79 -16.57
CA TYR A 5 -19.29 28.60 -16.59
C TYR A 5 -18.82 27.50 -15.62
N GLU A 6 -19.61 26.45 -15.41
CA GLU A 6 -19.19 25.31 -14.59
C GLU A 6 -18.12 24.49 -15.34
N THR A 7 -16.97 24.26 -14.68
CA THR A 7 -15.82 23.54 -15.25
C THR A 7 -15.46 22.36 -14.37
N PHE A 8 -15.26 21.18 -14.98
CA PHE A 8 -14.72 20.01 -14.30
C PHE A 8 -13.30 19.75 -14.78
N TRP A 9 -12.37 19.68 -13.84
CA TRP A 9 -10.99 19.31 -14.10
C TRP A 9 -10.67 17.99 -13.36
N ARG A 10 -9.91 17.11 -14.00
CA ARG A 10 -9.50 15.81 -13.43
C ARG A 10 -8.02 15.59 -13.72
N GLY A 11 -7.29 15.08 -12.74
CA GLY A 11 -5.88 14.77 -12.85
C GLY A 11 -5.23 14.52 -11.48
N SER A 12 -3.91 14.42 -11.46
CA SER A 12 -3.13 14.35 -10.22
C SER A 12 -3.05 15.71 -9.53
N LEU A 13 -2.73 15.73 -8.23
CA LEU A 13 -2.50 17.00 -7.52
C LEU A 13 -1.37 17.82 -8.16
N GLU A 14 -0.33 17.16 -8.66
CA GLU A 14 0.77 17.81 -9.38
C GLU A 14 0.29 18.51 -10.66
N ALA A 15 -0.53 17.82 -11.47
CA ALA A 15 -1.10 18.41 -12.67
C ALA A 15 -2.04 19.57 -12.34
N ALA A 16 -2.75 19.50 -11.21
CA ALA A 16 -3.61 20.58 -10.74
C ALA A 16 -2.77 21.83 -10.41
N ILE A 17 -1.67 21.65 -9.67
CA ILE A 17 -0.75 22.73 -9.33
C ILE A 17 -0.19 23.38 -10.60
N ALA A 18 0.33 22.58 -11.54
CA ALA A 18 0.87 23.10 -12.80
C ALA A 18 -0.19 23.87 -13.61
N HIS A 19 -1.41 23.33 -13.71
CA HIS A 19 -2.50 23.99 -14.45
C HIS A 19 -2.90 25.31 -13.80
N PHE A 20 -3.22 25.31 -12.51
CA PHE A 20 -3.76 26.48 -11.81
C PHE A 20 -2.70 27.52 -11.44
N THR A 21 -1.41 27.20 -11.57
CA THR A 21 -0.33 28.20 -11.53
C THR A 21 -0.34 29.08 -12.79
N THR A 22 -0.71 28.52 -13.94
CA THR A 22 -0.77 29.27 -15.22
C THR A 22 -2.15 29.86 -15.49
N THR A 23 -3.20 29.23 -14.98
CA THR A 23 -4.59 29.65 -15.16
C THR A 23 -5.21 29.90 -13.79
N GLU A 24 -5.34 31.17 -13.42
CA GLU A 24 -5.87 31.53 -12.10
C GLU A 24 -7.30 31.00 -11.91
N PRO A 25 -7.55 30.18 -10.86
CA PRO A 25 -8.89 29.68 -10.57
C PRO A 25 -9.79 30.84 -10.11
N ARG A 26 -11.00 30.95 -10.67
CA ARG A 26 -11.93 32.04 -10.37
C ARG A 26 -13.17 31.54 -9.63
N GLY A 27 -13.49 32.20 -8.53
CA GLY A 27 -14.68 31.89 -7.72
C GLY A 27 -14.45 30.72 -6.76
N GLU A 28 -15.54 30.16 -6.24
CA GLU A 28 -15.50 28.98 -5.38
C GLU A 28 -15.29 27.71 -6.21
N PHE A 29 -14.47 26.79 -5.70
CA PHE A 29 -14.23 25.49 -6.32
C PHE A 29 -14.26 24.37 -5.27
N THR A 30 -14.58 23.17 -5.73
CA THR A 30 -14.59 21.95 -4.91
C THR A 30 -13.46 21.03 -5.37
N LEU A 31 -12.56 20.66 -4.45
CA LEU A 31 -11.52 19.68 -4.71
C LEU A 31 -11.94 18.32 -4.15
N VAL A 32 -12.00 17.31 -5.00
CA VAL A 32 -12.24 15.92 -4.60
C VAL A 32 -10.94 15.15 -4.74
N VAL A 33 -10.40 14.68 -3.61
CA VAL A 33 -9.14 13.91 -3.56
C VAL A 33 -9.49 12.44 -3.33
N ALA A 34 -8.94 11.56 -4.17
CA ALA A 34 -9.07 10.13 -3.95
C ALA A 34 -8.35 9.74 -2.64
N GLY A 35 -8.96 8.83 -1.88
CA GLY A 35 -8.31 8.26 -0.70
C GLY A 35 -7.03 7.53 -1.08
N TYR A 36 -6.10 7.43 -0.13
CA TYR A 36 -4.92 6.60 -0.31
C TYR A 36 -5.34 5.15 -0.54
N VAL A 37 -4.93 4.60 -1.67
CA VAL A 37 -4.98 3.16 -1.91
C VAL A 37 -3.58 2.66 -1.54
N PRO A 38 -3.44 1.82 -0.51
CA PRO A 38 -2.16 1.18 -0.25
C PRO A 38 -1.73 0.47 -1.53
N GLU A 39 -0.54 0.80 -2.00
CA GLU A 39 0.10 0.00 -3.04
C GLU A 39 0.12 -1.43 -2.49
N VAL A 40 -0.56 -2.33 -3.18
CA VAL A 40 -0.31 -3.75 -3.00
C VAL A 40 1.08 -3.93 -3.58
N VAL A 41 2.10 -3.76 -2.73
CA VAL A 41 3.42 -4.28 -3.04
C VAL A 41 3.15 -5.76 -3.29
N GLU A 42 3.31 -6.20 -4.54
CA GLU A 42 3.32 -7.62 -4.83
C GLU A 42 4.56 -8.19 -4.16
N LEU A 43 4.41 -8.52 -2.88
CA LEU A 43 5.42 -9.20 -2.12
C LEU A 43 5.60 -10.55 -2.77
N SER A 44 6.78 -10.78 -3.31
CA SER A 44 7.12 -12.08 -3.83
C SER A 44 7.16 -13.08 -2.68
N GLU A 45 6.93 -14.36 -2.99
CA GLU A 45 7.09 -15.42 -2.00
C GLU A 45 8.51 -15.39 -1.37
N THR A 46 9.51 -14.96 -2.13
CA THR A 46 10.89 -14.75 -1.67
C THR A 46 10.97 -13.75 -0.52
N ASP A 47 10.30 -12.60 -0.63
CA ASP A 47 10.30 -11.57 0.42
C ASP A 47 9.70 -12.09 1.74
N VAL A 48 8.64 -12.90 1.63
CA VAL A 48 7.99 -13.54 2.79
C VAL A 48 8.92 -14.57 3.44
N ARG A 49 9.62 -15.38 2.63
CA ARG A 49 10.58 -16.39 3.10
C ARG A 49 11.79 -15.75 3.79
N GLU A 50 12.34 -14.67 3.23
CA GLU A 50 13.45 -13.93 3.84
C GLU A 50 13.04 -13.34 5.20
N ALA A 51 11.87 -12.71 5.28
CA ALA A 51 11.34 -12.17 6.54
C ALA A 51 11.14 -13.26 7.61
N LEU A 52 10.67 -14.45 7.20
CA LEU A 52 10.56 -15.60 8.09
C LEU A 52 11.92 -16.10 8.57
N LEU A 53 12.90 -16.26 7.67
CA LEU A 53 14.24 -16.75 8.02
C LEU A 53 14.95 -15.84 9.03
N VAL A 54 14.78 -14.52 8.91
CA VAL A 54 15.33 -13.56 9.89
C VAL A 54 14.78 -13.85 11.28
N LEU A 55 13.46 -13.95 11.43
CA LEU A 55 12.83 -14.18 12.73
C LEU A 55 13.16 -15.57 13.31
N LEU A 56 13.26 -16.59 12.45
CA LEU A 56 13.64 -17.94 12.88
C LEU A 56 15.08 -17.97 13.41
N ARG A 57 16.02 -17.29 12.73
CA ARG A 57 17.41 -17.15 13.18
C ARG A 57 17.55 -16.39 14.49
N GLU A 58 16.62 -15.48 14.79
CA GLU A 58 16.50 -14.82 16.09
C GLU A 58 15.94 -15.74 17.20
N GLY A 59 15.66 -17.02 16.88
CA GLY A 59 15.14 -18.01 17.80
C GLY A 59 13.62 -17.92 18.01
N MET A 60 12.91 -17.13 17.19
CA MET A 60 11.46 -17.01 17.30
C MET A 60 10.78 -18.31 16.84
N PRO A 61 9.83 -18.87 17.61
CA PRO A 61 9.07 -20.04 17.16
C PRO A 61 8.30 -19.76 15.86
N ARG A 62 8.27 -20.73 14.93
CA ARG A 62 7.58 -20.62 13.63
C ARG A 62 6.18 -20.02 13.69
N SER A 63 5.38 -20.44 14.69
CA SER A 63 4.01 -19.94 14.87
C SER A 63 3.95 -18.44 15.18
N GLN A 64 4.93 -17.95 15.94
CA GLN A 64 5.05 -16.54 16.31
C GLN A 64 5.65 -15.73 15.16
N ALA A 65 6.69 -16.24 14.49
CA ALA A 65 7.28 -15.64 13.29
C ALA A 65 6.24 -15.46 12.18
N SER A 66 5.45 -16.50 11.91
CA SER A 66 4.38 -16.46 10.89
C SER A 66 3.29 -15.44 11.24
N ARG A 67 2.96 -15.29 12.52
CA ARG A 67 1.99 -14.28 12.97
C ARG A 67 2.53 -12.87 12.79
N GLN A 68 3.81 -12.65 13.09
CA GLN A 68 4.47 -11.36 12.94
C GLN A 68 4.54 -10.96 11.47
N VAL A 69 5.05 -11.84 10.60
CA VAL A 69 5.17 -11.60 9.15
C VAL A 69 3.80 -11.37 8.51
N ALA A 70 2.80 -12.20 8.83
CA ALA A 70 1.44 -12.02 8.33
C ALA A 70 0.83 -10.67 8.72
N LYS A 71 1.09 -10.19 9.94
CA LYS A 71 0.60 -8.89 10.40
C LYS A 71 1.32 -7.73 9.69
N THR A 72 2.65 -7.80 9.58
CA THR A 72 3.46 -6.74 8.98
C THR A 72 3.19 -6.59 7.49
N LEU A 73 3.02 -7.72 6.79
CA LEU A 73 2.83 -7.78 5.34
C LEU A 73 1.35 -7.84 4.94
N ASN A 74 0.43 -7.79 5.91
CA ASN A 74 -1.01 -7.93 5.71
C ASN A 74 -1.42 -9.18 4.89
N LEU A 75 -0.75 -10.30 5.16
CA LEU A 75 -0.96 -11.59 4.51
C LEU A 75 -1.78 -12.54 5.40
N SER A 76 -2.34 -13.58 4.78
CA SER A 76 -2.98 -14.69 5.49
C SER A 76 -1.95 -15.43 6.37
N ARG A 77 -2.21 -15.49 7.68
CA ARG A 77 -1.37 -16.25 8.62
C ARG A 77 -1.25 -17.72 8.22
N ARG A 78 -2.30 -18.31 7.63
CA ARG A 78 -2.29 -19.71 7.21
C ARG A 78 -1.24 -19.94 6.13
N ASP A 79 -1.19 -19.05 5.14
CA ASP A 79 -0.32 -19.20 3.97
C ASP A 79 1.14 -18.94 4.37
N VAL A 80 1.38 -17.90 5.17
CA VAL A 80 2.70 -17.61 5.75
C VAL A 80 3.19 -18.78 6.63
N TYR A 81 2.30 -19.43 7.39
CA TYR A 81 2.69 -20.57 8.22
C TYR A 81 3.03 -21.82 7.39
N GLN A 82 2.33 -22.07 6.28
CA GLN A 82 2.69 -23.15 5.36
C GLN A 82 4.09 -22.92 4.78
N LEU A 83 4.39 -21.70 4.32
CA LEU A 83 5.73 -21.33 3.85
C LEU A 83 6.79 -21.54 4.94
N ALA A 84 6.49 -21.20 6.20
CA ALA A 84 7.42 -21.39 7.31
C ALA A 84 7.72 -22.87 7.63
N LEU A 85 6.82 -23.80 7.30
CA LEU A 85 7.04 -25.25 7.47
C LEU A 85 7.99 -25.82 6.41
N GLU A 86 8.11 -25.17 5.26
CA GLU A 86 9.02 -25.56 4.19
C GLU A 86 10.45 -25.02 4.40
N LEU A 87 10.64 -24.12 5.37
CA LEU A 87 11.95 -23.57 5.71
C LEU A 87 12.73 -24.51 6.64
N PRO A 88 14.04 -24.72 6.36
CA PRO A 88 14.89 -25.57 7.18
C PRO A 88 15.05 -25.04 8.61
N ASP A 89 15.17 -25.94 9.57
CA ASP A 89 15.62 -25.66 10.94
C ASP A 89 17.16 -25.61 10.92
N GLU A 90 17.76 -24.43 10.77
CA GLU A 90 19.18 -24.22 11.06
C GLU A 90 19.38 -23.59 12.44
#